data_AF-A0A4R8FFM8-F1
#
_entry.id   AF-A0A4R8FFM8-F1
#
_cell.length_a   1.000
_cell.length_b   1.000
_cell.length_c   1.000
_cell.angle_alpha   90.00
_cell.angle_beta   90.00
_cell.angle_gamma   90.00
#
_symmetry.space_group_name_H-M   'P 1'
#
loop_
_entity.id
_entity.type
_entity.pdbx_description
1 polymer ?
#
loop_
_entity_poly.entity_id
_entity_poly.type
_entity_poly.pdbx_seq_one_letter_code
_entity_poly.pdbx_strand_id
1 'polypeptide(L)'
;MQAAPAVTGRLRRLDWLHLGHARYHAQRACHCQANRHTLCPMNGIPSLIGPNTIDFEVAFLYYVCKSGHMDNSRAIDAFSALSQSTRLETFRLLVRHEPEGLPAGEIARLLGVPHNTMSTHLGVLSRAGLVVSRRHSRSVIYRANLERIRETVSFLVRDCCAGHPGLCEPLLQELRPCYPTEEGDPFMISVIYHNPDCGTSRNTLAMMRQSGEKPHVIEYLKTPPSREKLVELLSAMDMTPRELLRRKGTPFDELGLDNPELSDGQLVDAMLSHPILINRPIVATEKGTRLCRPSETVLSLLPHPVAEFTKEDGEIVRFGGTAS
;
A
#
# COMPACT_ATOMS: atom_id res chain seq x y z
N MET A 1 44.84 -24.56 20.23
CA MET A 1 44.11 -25.83 19.97
C MET A 1 42.65 -25.47 19.74
N GLN A 2 42.00 -25.66 18.60
CA GLN A 2 42.33 -26.11 17.25
C GLN A 2 41.30 -25.42 16.33
N ALA A 3 41.69 -25.15 15.08
CA ALA A 3 40.89 -24.50 14.05
C ALA A 3 39.62 -25.28 13.68
N ALA A 4 38.56 -24.55 13.30
CA ALA A 4 37.36 -25.13 12.68
C ALA A 4 37.66 -25.62 11.25
N PRO A 5 37.12 -26.77 10.80
CA PRO A 5 37.24 -27.17 9.42
C PRO A 5 36.16 -26.50 8.56
N ALA A 6 36.56 -26.01 7.39
CA ALA A 6 35.66 -25.63 6.32
C ALA A 6 35.03 -26.90 5.72
N VAL A 7 33.70 -26.98 5.71
CA VAL A 7 32.95 -27.99 4.97
C VAL A 7 32.35 -27.34 3.73
N THR A 8 33.05 -27.52 2.61
CA THR A 8 32.55 -27.43 1.26
C THR A 8 31.56 -28.57 1.02
N GLY A 9 30.29 -28.27 0.80
CA GLY A 9 29.25 -29.28 0.59
C GLY A 9 28.07 -28.76 -0.22
N ARG A 10 28.07 -29.03 -1.51
CA ARG A 10 26.97 -28.82 -2.45
C ARG A 10 25.80 -29.75 -2.07
N LEU A 11 24.72 -29.22 -1.49
CA LEU A 11 23.49 -29.99 -1.23
C LEU A 11 22.36 -29.60 -2.20
N ARG A 12 21.64 -30.63 -2.63
CA ARG A 12 20.77 -30.69 -3.82
C ARG A 12 19.34 -30.22 -3.52
N ARG A 13 18.59 -29.91 -4.58
CA ARG A 13 17.12 -29.78 -4.59
C ARG A 13 16.47 -31.05 -4.00
N LEU A 14 16.15 -31.10 -2.71
CA LEU A 14 15.12 -32.00 -2.12
C LEU A 14 14.89 -31.87 -0.59
N ASP A 15 15.31 -30.80 0.09
CA ASP A 15 15.07 -30.63 1.55
C ASP A 15 14.02 -29.55 1.91
N TRP A 16 13.01 -29.34 1.06
CA TRP A 16 11.94 -28.35 1.33
C TRP A 16 10.90 -28.80 2.36
N LEU A 17 10.84 -30.09 2.71
CA LEU A 17 9.82 -30.65 3.61
C LEU A 17 10.24 -30.71 5.10
N HIS A 18 11.51 -30.47 5.45
CA HIS A 18 11.95 -30.43 6.86
C HIS A 18 12.03 -29.01 7.46
N LEU A 19 11.95 -27.97 6.63
CA LEU A 19 11.84 -26.57 7.08
C LEU A 19 10.44 -26.21 7.59
N GLY A 20 9.40 -26.99 7.25
CA GLY A 20 8.04 -26.79 7.75
C GLY A 20 7.89 -27.14 9.24
N HIS A 21 8.53 -28.22 9.70
CA HIS A 21 8.46 -28.65 11.10
C HIS A 21 9.33 -27.78 12.03
N ALA A 22 10.46 -27.26 11.55
CA ALA A 22 11.30 -26.33 12.31
C ALA A 22 10.62 -24.95 12.51
N ARG A 23 9.80 -24.50 11.54
CA ARG A 23 9.00 -23.26 11.64
C ARG A 23 7.88 -23.36 12.68
N TYR A 24 7.22 -24.52 12.79
CA TYR A 24 6.16 -24.73 13.78
C TYR A 24 6.70 -24.83 15.23
N HIS A 25 7.89 -25.40 15.41
CA HIS A 25 8.55 -25.46 16.73
C HIS A 25 9.13 -24.11 17.18
N ALA A 26 9.60 -23.25 16.26
CA ALA A 26 10.03 -21.89 16.59
C ALA A 26 8.86 -20.97 17.02
N GLN A 27 7.68 -21.13 16.41
CA GLN A 27 6.45 -20.43 16.84
C GLN A 27 6.01 -20.84 18.26
N ARG A 28 6.16 -22.12 18.63
CA ARG A 28 5.85 -22.58 19.99
C ARG A 28 6.87 -22.13 21.05
N ALA A 29 8.13 -21.94 20.69
CA ALA A 29 9.15 -21.41 21.62
C ALA A 29 8.86 -19.95 22.03
N CYS A 30 8.30 -19.15 21.14
CA CYS A 30 7.89 -17.77 21.45
C CYS A 30 6.59 -17.73 22.29
N HIS A 31 5.73 -18.75 22.18
CA HIS A 31 4.40 -18.77 22.81
C HIS A 31 4.38 -19.22 24.29
N CYS A 32 5.50 -19.68 24.86
CA CYS A 32 5.52 -20.27 26.22
C CYS A 32 6.34 -19.46 27.26
N GLN A 33 6.93 -18.32 26.89
CA GLN A 33 7.82 -17.56 27.79
C GLN A 33 7.45 -16.08 27.96
N ALA A 34 6.24 -15.67 27.58
CA ALA A 34 5.77 -14.29 27.77
C ALA A 34 5.17 -14.01 29.17
N ASN A 35 5.23 -14.98 30.12
CA ASN A 35 4.71 -14.80 31.48
C ASN A 35 5.80 -14.70 32.57
N ARG A 36 7.02 -14.32 32.20
CA ARG A 36 8.04 -13.94 33.18
C ARG A 36 8.82 -12.72 32.70
N HIS A 37 8.80 -11.70 33.55
CA HIS A 37 9.59 -10.47 33.45
C HIS A 37 11.06 -10.78 33.15
N THR A 38 11.46 -10.70 31.88
CA THR A 38 12.86 -10.49 31.49
C THR A 38 12.90 -9.87 30.11
N LEU A 39 13.47 -8.68 30.04
CA LEU A 39 13.87 -8.01 28.80
C LEU A 39 14.62 -9.01 27.92
N CYS A 40 14.12 -9.25 26.71
CA CYS A 40 14.85 -10.02 25.72
C CYS A 40 16.09 -9.21 25.31
N PRO A 41 17.32 -9.70 25.49
CA PRO A 41 18.51 -8.97 25.07
C PRO A 41 18.59 -8.98 23.55
N MET A 42 18.49 -7.79 22.96
CA MET A 42 18.88 -7.52 21.58
C MET A 42 20.38 -7.80 21.41
N ASN A 43 20.76 -9.01 21.03
CA ASN A 43 22.11 -9.31 20.53
C ASN A 43 22.04 -10.47 19.55
N GLY A 44 22.03 -10.13 18.25
CA GLY A 44 22.12 -11.11 17.16
C GLY A 44 21.23 -10.80 15.96
N ILE A 45 21.33 -9.60 15.39
CA ILE A 45 20.87 -9.34 14.02
C ILE A 45 22.10 -9.49 13.12
N PRO A 46 22.22 -10.51 12.26
CA PRO A 46 23.13 -10.42 11.13
C PRO A 46 22.56 -9.40 10.14
N SER A 47 23.42 -8.49 9.74
CA SER A 47 23.24 -7.50 8.67
C SER A 47 22.74 -8.13 7.35
N LEU A 48 21.43 -8.29 7.22
CA LEU A 48 20.76 -8.57 5.96
C LEU A 48 19.72 -7.47 5.69
N ILE A 49 20.21 -6.24 5.59
CA ILE A 49 19.48 -5.13 4.97
C ILE A 49 20.29 -4.76 3.73
N GLY A 50 19.99 -5.44 2.62
CA GLY A 50 20.28 -4.92 1.29
C GLY A 50 19.15 -3.94 0.88
N PRO A 51 19.42 -2.93 0.06
CA PRO A 51 18.50 -1.81 -0.16
C PRO A 51 17.24 -2.12 -0.97
N ASN A 52 16.97 -3.36 -1.40
CA ASN A 52 15.96 -3.67 -2.43
C ASN A 52 15.09 -4.90 -2.15
N THR A 53 14.50 -5.01 -0.97
CA THR A 53 13.32 -5.88 -0.76
C THR A 53 12.53 -5.35 0.41
N ILE A 54 11.54 -4.50 0.13
CA ILE A 54 10.47 -4.25 1.08
C ILE A 54 9.59 -5.50 1.02
N ASP A 55 9.96 -6.54 1.77
CA ASP A 55 9.03 -7.62 2.07
C ASP A 55 7.89 -6.98 2.87
N PHE A 56 6.77 -6.74 2.18
CA PHE A 56 5.54 -6.21 2.76
C PHE A 56 5.13 -7.02 4.01
N GLU A 57 5.48 -8.31 4.09
CA GLU A 57 5.31 -9.16 5.27
C GLU A 57 6.18 -8.75 6.47
N VAL A 58 7.44 -8.36 6.26
CA VAL A 58 8.34 -7.94 7.34
C VAL A 58 7.93 -6.54 7.83
N ALA A 59 7.54 -5.63 6.92
CA ALA A 59 7.01 -4.32 7.30
C ALA A 59 5.65 -4.43 8.03
N PHE A 60 4.78 -5.35 7.61
CA PHE A 60 3.52 -5.64 8.27
C PHE A 60 3.75 -6.27 9.65
N LEU A 61 4.68 -7.21 9.79
CA LEU A 61 5.10 -7.76 11.08
C LEU A 61 5.77 -6.70 11.97
N TYR A 62 6.57 -5.78 11.42
CA TYR A 62 7.21 -4.69 12.15
C TYR A 62 6.20 -3.62 12.61
N TYR A 63 5.18 -3.32 11.79
CA TYR A 63 4.09 -2.41 12.13
C TYR A 63 3.16 -3.01 13.20
N VAL A 64 2.85 -4.30 13.06
CA VAL A 64 2.09 -5.09 14.05
C VAL A 64 2.83 -5.17 15.37
N CYS A 65 4.17 -5.29 15.37
CA CYS A 65 5.00 -5.43 16.57
C CYS A 65 5.31 -4.08 17.28
N LYS A 66 5.17 -2.93 16.59
CA LYS A 66 5.28 -1.60 17.22
C LYS A 66 3.97 -1.13 17.87
N SER A 67 2.86 -1.80 17.58
CA SER A 67 1.58 -1.60 18.26
C SER A 67 1.70 -2.28 19.63
N GLY A 68 1.52 -1.54 20.72
CA GLY A 68 1.63 -2.11 22.07
C GLY A 68 0.72 -3.33 22.20
N HIS A 69 1.22 -4.44 22.73
CA HIS A 69 0.38 -5.60 23.01
C HIS A 69 -0.72 -5.18 24.01
N MET A 70 -1.98 -5.22 23.57
CA MET A 70 -3.13 -4.98 24.45
C MET A 70 -3.35 -6.21 25.31
N ASP A 71 -3.42 -6.03 26.63
CA ASP A 71 -3.78 -7.09 27.57
C ASP A 71 -5.31 -7.22 27.72
N ASN A 72 -5.76 -8.34 28.28
CA ASN A 72 -7.18 -8.63 28.49
C ASN A 72 -7.88 -7.56 29.34
N SER A 73 -7.21 -6.98 30.34
CA SER A 73 -7.83 -5.99 31.23
C SER A 73 -8.15 -4.71 30.47
N ARG A 74 -7.21 -4.22 29.66
CA ARG A 74 -7.38 -3.03 28.83
C ARG A 74 -8.44 -3.23 27.76
N ALA A 75 -8.52 -4.42 27.18
CA ALA A 75 -9.58 -4.77 26.24
C ALA A 75 -10.96 -4.73 26.91
N ILE A 76 -11.10 -5.38 28.08
CA ILE A 76 -12.35 -5.39 28.86
C ILE A 76 -12.77 -3.96 29.25
N ASP A 77 -11.85 -3.12 29.68
CA ASP A 77 -12.14 -1.72 30.03
C ASP A 77 -12.67 -0.93 28.83
N ALA A 78 -12.06 -1.10 27.65
CA ALA A 78 -12.49 -0.45 26.43
C ALA A 78 -13.87 -0.93 25.98
N PHE A 79 -14.12 -2.25 25.96
CA PHE A 79 -15.44 -2.78 25.60
C PHE A 79 -16.52 -2.40 26.60
N SER A 80 -16.23 -2.46 27.90
CA SER A 80 -17.16 -2.06 28.96
C SER A 80 -17.49 -0.56 28.85
N ALA A 81 -16.52 0.27 28.52
CA ALA A 81 -16.74 1.69 28.25
C ALA A 81 -17.60 1.90 27.00
N LEU A 82 -17.42 1.14 25.91
CA LEU A 82 -18.24 1.30 24.69
C LEU A 82 -19.63 0.64 24.78
N SER A 83 -19.84 -0.31 25.70
CA SER A 83 -21.10 -1.06 25.84
C SER A 83 -22.28 -0.24 26.38
N GLN A 84 -22.11 1.07 26.60
CA GLN A 84 -23.22 1.99 26.92
C GLN A 84 -23.49 2.93 25.75
N SER A 85 -24.76 3.06 25.38
CA SER A 85 -25.25 3.90 24.26
C SER A 85 -24.63 5.31 24.23
N THR A 86 -24.76 6.07 25.30
CA THR A 86 -24.27 7.46 25.36
C THR A 86 -22.75 7.56 25.20
N ARG A 87 -21.99 6.59 25.73
CA ARG A 87 -20.51 6.57 25.59
C ARG A 87 -20.09 6.20 24.18
N LEU A 88 -20.78 5.26 23.54
CA LEU A 88 -20.55 4.91 22.14
C LEU A 88 -20.87 6.09 21.22
N GLU A 89 -22.01 6.75 21.41
CA GLU A 89 -22.40 7.95 20.65
C GLU A 89 -21.41 9.09 20.85
N THR A 90 -20.98 9.33 22.09
CA THR A 90 -19.92 10.31 22.41
C THR A 90 -18.62 10.00 21.66
N PHE A 91 -18.17 8.74 21.69
CA PHE A 91 -16.96 8.34 20.98
C PHE A 91 -17.10 8.50 19.46
N ARG A 92 -18.22 8.07 18.86
CA ARG A 92 -18.49 8.24 17.42
C ARG A 92 -18.56 9.71 17.01
N LEU A 93 -19.15 10.57 17.85
CA LEU A 93 -19.19 12.01 17.62
C LEU A 93 -17.78 12.59 17.62
N LEU A 94 -16.93 12.20 18.58
CA LEU A 94 -15.54 12.64 18.64
C LEU A 94 -14.71 12.16 17.45
N VAL A 95 -14.91 10.93 16.98
CA VAL A 95 -14.23 10.40 15.77
C VAL A 95 -14.54 11.25 14.54
N ARG A 96 -15.78 11.75 14.39
CA ARG A 96 -16.18 12.65 13.28
C ARG A 96 -15.53 14.04 13.35
N HIS A 97 -15.00 14.42 14.50
CA HIS A 97 -14.37 15.72 14.74
C HIS A 97 -12.88 15.58 15.02
N GLU A 98 -12.25 14.46 14.63
CA GLU A 98 -10.79 14.39 14.59
C GLU A 98 -10.26 15.20 13.40
N PRO A 99 -9.15 15.95 13.55
CA PRO A 99 -8.24 16.02 14.71
C PRO A 99 -8.53 17.15 15.73
N GLU A 100 -9.58 17.96 15.57
CA GLU A 100 -9.82 19.14 16.39
C GLU A 100 -10.39 18.79 17.78
N GLY A 101 -11.30 17.83 17.84
CA GLY A 101 -12.07 17.47 19.03
C GLY A 101 -13.13 18.51 19.40
N LEU A 102 -13.83 18.25 20.51
CA LEU A 102 -14.93 19.10 20.99
C LEU A 102 -14.83 19.39 22.49
N PRO A 103 -15.26 20.57 22.96
CA PRO A 103 -15.35 20.84 24.39
C PRO A 103 -16.50 20.06 25.03
N ALA A 104 -16.35 19.66 26.30
CA ALA A 104 -17.35 18.83 27.01
C ALA A 104 -18.78 19.38 26.96
N GLY A 105 -18.94 20.70 27.07
CA GLY A 105 -20.25 21.34 27.01
C GLY A 105 -20.91 21.25 25.63
N GLU A 106 -20.12 21.28 24.56
CA GLU A 106 -20.63 21.14 23.20
C GLU A 106 -21.03 19.69 22.90
N ILE A 107 -20.26 18.72 23.38
CA ILE A 107 -20.62 17.29 23.30
C ILE A 107 -21.95 17.03 24.03
N ALA A 108 -22.09 17.57 25.24
CA ALA A 108 -23.31 17.48 26.04
C ALA A 108 -24.51 18.08 25.29
N ARG A 109 -24.34 19.26 24.69
CA ARG A 109 -25.36 19.94 23.89
C ARG A 109 -25.77 19.14 22.66
N LEU A 110 -24.81 18.63 21.88
CA LEU A 110 -25.06 17.89 20.65
C LEU A 110 -25.77 16.56 20.87
N LEU A 111 -25.50 15.89 22.01
CA LEU A 111 -26.15 14.63 22.37
C LEU A 111 -27.37 14.80 23.27
N GLY A 112 -27.72 16.03 23.65
CA GLY A 112 -28.87 16.30 24.53
C GLY A 112 -28.72 15.73 25.95
N VAL A 113 -27.48 15.59 26.44
CA VAL A 113 -27.18 14.99 27.75
C VAL A 113 -26.80 16.07 28.76
N PRO A 114 -27.23 15.98 30.03
CA PRO A 114 -26.79 16.89 31.08
C PRO A 114 -25.26 16.98 31.22
N HIS A 115 -24.72 18.17 31.51
CA HIS A 115 -23.27 18.41 31.55
C HIS A 115 -22.53 17.57 32.61
N ASN A 116 -23.15 17.36 33.77
CA ASN A 116 -22.62 16.50 34.84
C ASN A 116 -22.53 15.04 34.38
N THR A 117 -23.58 14.54 33.74
CA THR A 117 -23.64 13.18 33.18
C THR A 117 -22.63 13.00 32.06
N MET A 118 -22.50 13.98 31.16
CA MET A 118 -21.49 13.94 30.09
C MET A 118 -20.06 13.91 30.65
N SER A 119 -19.78 14.69 31.69
CA SER A 119 -18.47 14.67 32.37
C SER A 119 -18.14 13.29 32.94
N THR A 120 -19.13 12.58 33.49
CA THR A 120 -18.97 11.20 33.95
C THR A 120 -18.65 10.25 32.79
N HIS A 121 -19.38 10.33 31.67
CA HIS A 121 -19.13 9.50 30.48
C HIS A 121 -17.73 9.74 29.90
N LEU A 122 -17.33 11.00 29.77
CA LEU A 122 -15.99 11.38 29.30
C LEU A 122 -14.88 10.89 30.25
N GLY A 123 -15.13 10.92 31.56
CA GLY A 123 -14.20 10.36 32.55
C GLY A 123 -14.02 8.84 32.41
N VAL A 124 -15.10 8.09 32.16
CA VAL A 124 -15.03 6.64 31.90
C VAL A 124 -14.27 6.36 30.60
N LEU A 125 -14.61 7.06 29.52
CA LEU A 125 -13.93 6.90 28.22
C LEU A 125 -12.44 7.26 28.32
N SER A 126 -12.09 8.28 29.12
CA SER A 126 -10.70 8.71 29.27
C SER A 126 -9.88 7.69 30.08
N ARG A 127 -10.46 7.11 31.14
CA ARG A 127 -9.81 6.01 31.88
C ARG A 127 -9.60 4.76 31.03
N ALA A 128 -10.55 4.42 30.16
CA ALA A 128 -10.39 3.36 29.17
C ALA A 128 -9.38 3.72 28.06
N GLY A 129 -8.87 4.95 28.03
CA GLY A 129 -7.92 5.45 27.04
C GLY A 129 -8.52 5.70 25.66
N LEU A 130 -9.85 5.65 25.51
CA LEU A 130 -10.57 5.86 24.25
C LEU A 130 -10.69 7.34 23.88
N VAL A 131 -10.55 8.25 24.84
CA VAL A 131 -10.52 9.69 24.58
C VAL A 131 -9.35 10.36 25.29
N VAL A 132 -8.77 11.35 24.63
CA VAL A 132 -7.71 12.21 25.17
C VAL A 132 -8.28 13.59 25.44
N SER A 133 -7.96 14.15 26.58
CA SER A 133 -8.37 15.51 26.95
C SER A 133 -7.18 16.48 26.89
N ARG A 134 -7.38 17.65 26.30
CA ARG A 134 -6.44 18.77 26.36
C ARG A 134 -7.11 19.99 26.97
N ARG A 135 -6.44 20.66 27.90
CA ARG A 135 -6.91 21.97 28.39
C ARG A 135 -6.62 23.02 27.34
N HIS A 136 -7.66 23.75 26.92
CA HIS A 136 -7.53 24.89 26.03
C HIS A 136 -8.24 26.08 26.66
N SER A 137 -7.44 27.01 27.19
CA SER A 137 -7.90 28.20 27.90
C SER A 137 -8.84 27.87 29.07
N ARG A 138 -10.15 28.08 28.90
CA ARG A 138 -11.19 27.91 29.93
C ARG A 138 -12.01 26.62 29.80
N SER A 139 -11.76 25.82 28.76
CA SER A 139 -12.51 24.60 28.46
C SER A 139 -11.58 23.42 28.21
N VAL A 140 -12.05 22.21 28.53
CA VAL A 140 -11.33 20.97 28.21
C VAL A 140 -11.88 20.44 26.89
N ILE A 141 -11.01 20.31 25.89
CA ILE A 141 -11.33 19.73 24.59
C ILE A 141 -11.01 18.23 24.64
N TYR A 142 -11.98 17.42 24.24
CA TYR A 142 -11.86 15.97 24.15
C TYR A 142 -11.70 15.55 22.69
N ARG A 143 -10.88 14.54 22.47
CA ARG A 143 -10.54 13.94 21.18
C ARG A 143 -10.63 12.43 21.26
N ALA A 144 -10.96 11.77 20.16
CA ALA A 144 -10.95 10.32 20.08
C ALA A 144 -9.50 9.82 19.97
N ASN A 145 -9.16 8.79 20.74
CA ASN A 145 -7.89 8.10 20.61
C ASN A 145 -8.02 6.99 19.55
N LEU A 146 -7.74 7.33 18.30
CA LEU A 146 -7.84 6.39 17.18
C LEU A 146 -6.85 5.21 17.29
N GLU A 147 -5.71 5.43 17.95
CA GLU A 147 -4.74 4.37 18.21
C GLU A 147 -5.33 3.32 19.16
N ARG A 148 -5.93 3.76 20.27
CA ARG A 148 -6.53 2.85 21.25
C ARG A 148 -7.64 2.00 20.64
N ILE A 149 -8.56 2.58 19.87
CA ILE A 149 -9.66 1.80 19.28
C ILE A 149 -9.14 0.80 18.24
N ARG A 150 -8.09 1.16 17.48
CA ARG A 150 -7.44 0.26 16.54
C ARG A 150 -6.82 -0.94 17.26
N GLU A 151 -6.13 -0.71 18.37
CA GLU A 151 -5.61 -1.79 19.21
C GLU A 151 -6.73 -2.68 19.76
N THR A 152 -7.83 -2.09 20.26
CA THR A 152 -8.99 -2.82 20.79
C THR A 152 -9.68 -3.69 19.73
N VAL A 153 -9.88 -3.18 18.52
CA VAL A 153 -10.44 -3.98 17.41
C VAL A 153 -9.45 -5.04 16.96
N SER A 154 -8.15 -4.70 16.89
CA SER A 154 -7.10 -5.66 16.52
C SER A 154 -6.98 -6.80 17.52
N PHE A 155 -7.19 -6.56 18.82
CA PHE A 155 -7.24 -7.59 19.85
C PHE A 155 -8.30 -8.65 19.53
N LEU A 156 -9.54 -8.22 19.19
CA LEU A 156 -10.58 -9.17 18.76
C LEU A 156 -10.17 -9.93 17.50
N VAL A 157 -9.73 -9.23 16.45
CA VAL A 157 -9.47 -9.90 15.18
C VAL A 157 -8.28 -10.88 15.27
N ARG A 158 -7.22 -10.53 16.01
CA ARG A 158 -6.02 -11.37 16.14
C ARG A 158 -6.25 -12.57 17.06
N ASP A 159 -6.98 -12.39 18.16
CA ASP A 159 -7.21 -13.47 19.13
C ASP A 159 -8.45 -14.31 18.82
N CYS A 160 -9.44 -13.79 18.09
CA CYS A 160 -10.63 -14.56 17.69
C CYS A 160 -10.34 -15.59 16.59
N CYS A 161 -9.39 -15.33 15.69
CA CYS A 161 -9.09 -16.23 14.58
C CYS A 161 -7.98 -17.25 14.88
N ALA A 162 -7.25 -17.14 16.01
CA ALA A 162 -6.11 -18.01 16.36
C ALA A 162 -5.12 -18.25 15.18
N GLY A 163 -5.00 -17.29 14.27
CA GLY A 163 -4.20 -17.43 13.04
C GLY A 163 -4.87 -18.13 11.85
N HIS A 164 -6.20 -18.23 11.79
CA HIS A 164 -6.96 -18.76 10.64
C HIS A 164 -7.57 -17.64 9.78
N PRO A 165 -6.95 -17.29 8.63
CA PRO A 165 -7.42 -16.20 7.77
C PRO A 165 -8.84 -16.42 7.24
N GLY A 166 -9.24 -17.68 7.01
CA GLY A 166 -10.56 -18.03 6.46
C GLY A 166 -11.76 -17.64 7.32
N LEU A 167 -11.57 -17.41 8.62
CA LEU A 167 -12.64 -16.93 9.53
C LEU A 167 -12.75 -15.40 9.56
N CYS A 168 -11.63 -14.72 9.29
CA CYS A 168 -11.53 -13.27 9.33
C CYS A 168 -11.82 -12.62 7.97
N GLU A 169 -11.64 -13.35 6.86
CA GLU A 169 -11.84 -12.86 5.48
C GLU A 169 -13.25 -12.27 5.22
N PRO A 170 -14.37 -12.92 5.59
CA PRO A 170 -15.70 -12.35 5.34
C PRO A 170 -15.94 -11.05 6.13
N LEU A 171 -15.48 -10.99 7.38
CA LEU A 171 -15.59 -9.81 8.23
C LEU A 171 -14.80 -8.63 7.65
N LEU A 172 -13.60 -8.89 7.11
CA LEU A 172 -12.79 -7.86 6.46
C LEU A 172 -13.45 -7.33 5.18
N GLN A 173 -14.17 -8.17 4.43
CA GLN A 173 -14.93 -7.74 3.25
C GLN A 173 -16.12 -6.85 3.62
N GLU A 174 -16.81 -7.11 4.72
CA GLU A 174 -17.91 -6.28 5.20
C GLU A 174 -17.45 -4.94 5.80
N LEU A 175 -16.29 -4.93 6.47
CA LEU A 175 -15.71 -3.72 7.05
C LEU A 175 -15.04 -2.82 6.01
N ARG A 176 -14.84 -3.29 4.78
CA ARG A 176 -14.45 -2.43 3.65
C ARG A 176 -15.62 -1.49 3.37
N PRO A 177 -15.50 -0.18 3.63
CA PRO A 177 -16.58 0.73 3.34
C PRO A 177 -16.84 0.76 1.84
N CYS A 178 -18.12 0.68 1.45
CA CYS A 178 -18.57 1.07 0.13
C CYS A 178 -18.50 2.61 0.02
N TYR A 179 -17.30 3.17 -0.10
CA TYR A 179 -17.11 4.60 -0.36
C TYR A 179 -16.38 4.75 -1.71
N PRO A 180 -16.88 5.56 -2.65
CA PRO A 180 -16.02 6.13 -3.68
C PRO A 180 -15.11 7.13 -2.98
N THR A 181 -13.82 6.84 -2.90
CA THR A 181 -12.83 7.73 -2.29
C THR A 181 -12.62 8.95 -3.19
N GLU A 182 -13.29 10.06 -2.87
CA GLU A 182 -12.76 11.39 -3.15
C GLU A 182 -11.48 11.52 -2.32
N GLU A 183 -10.33 11.62 -2.99
CA GLU A 183 -8.95 11.43 -2.48
C GLU A 183 -8.48 9.97 -2.37
N GLY A 184 -8.04 9.44 -3.52
CA GLY A 184 -7.00 8.41 -3.59
C GLY A 184 -7.43 7.01 -3.17
N ASP A 185 -8.21 6.34 -4.01
CA ASP A 185 -8.25 4.88 -4.02
C ASP A 185 -6.85 4.34 -4.39
N PRO A 186 -6.17 3.57 -3.54
CA PRO A 186 -4.90 2.95 -3.90
C PRO A 186 -5.06 1.78 -4.89
N PHE A 187 -6.29 1.38 -5.25
CA PHE A 187 -6.53 0.19 -6.07
C PHE A 187 -7.04 0.44 -7.50
N MET A 188 -7.26 1.70 -7.89
CA MET A 188 -7.62 2.09 -9.27
C MET A 188 -6.65 3.16 -9.84
N ILE A 189 -5.35 3.03 -9.54
CA ILE A 189 -4.36 3.99 -10.02
C ILE A 189 -3.94 3.61 -11.45
N SER A 190 -4.51 4.28 -12.46
CA SER A 190 -3.92 4.27 -13.79
C SER A 190 -2.54 4.95 -13.73
N VAL A 191 -1.48 4.28 -14.19
CA VAL A 191 -0.10 4.78 -14.15
C VAL A 191 0.36 5.08 -15.56
N ILE A 192 1.03 6.22 -15.75
CA ILE A 192 1.68 6.56 -17.02
C ILE A 192 3.15 6.87 -16.81
N TYR A 193 4.01 6.12 -17.51
CA TYR A 193 5.44 6.41 -17.63
C TYR A 193 5.62 7.46 -18.72
N HIS A 194 5.69 8.71 -18.28
CA HIS A 194 5.58 9.91 -19.09
C HIS A 194 6.94 10.55 -19.37
N ASN A 195 7.08 11.13 -20.56
CA ASN A 195 8.14 12.08 -20.88
C ASN A 195 7.51 13.37 -21.45
N PRO A 196 7.69 14.53 -20.76
CA PRO A 196 7.08 15.79 -21.18
C PRO A 196 7.58 16.30 -22.53
N ASP A 197 8.77 15.91 -22.97
CA ASP A 197 9.37 16.34 -24.24
C ASP A 197 8.87 15.52 -25.44
N CYS A 198 7.92 14.60 -25.24
CA CYS A 198 7.40 13.73 -26.30
C CYS A 198 5.93 13.99 -26.60
N GLY A 199 5.63 14.46 -27.83
CA GLY A 199 4.26 14.72 -28.27
C GLY A 199 3.31 13.52 -28.12
N THR A 200 3.75 12.29 -28.47
CA THR A 200 2.97 11.07 -28.24
C THR A 200 2.61 10.90 -26.75
N SER A 201 3.56 11.19 -25.85
CA SER A 201 3.37 11.07 -24.41
C SER A 201 2.43 12.13 -23.84
N ARG A 202 2.48 13.36 -24.37
CA ARG A 202 1.56 14.45 -24.01
C ARG A 202 0.15 14.19 -24.51
N ASN A 203 -0.01 13.75 -25.76
CA ASN A 203 -1.31 13.38 -26.33
C ASN A 203 -1.96 12.22 -25.54
N THR A 204 -1.20 11.18 -25.18
CA THR A 204 -1.72 10.09 -24.33
C THR A 204 -2.19 10.58 -22.97
N LEU A 205 -1.38 11.39 -22.27
CA LEU A 205 -1.76 11.96 -20.97
C LEU A 205 -3.02 12.85 -21.07
N ALA A 206 -3.13 13.64 -22.14
CA ALA A 206 -4.28 14.48 -22.40
C ALA A 206 -5.56 13.67 -22.64
N MET A 207 -5.49 12.60 -23.45
CA MET A 207 -6.62 11.69 -23.66
C MET A 207 -7.10 11.02 -22.37
N MET A 208 -6.17 10.59 -21.50
CA MET A 208 -6.53 10.03 -20.18
C MET A 208 -7.29 11.08 -19.35
N ARG A 209 -6.73 12.29 -19.21
CA ARG A 209 -7.35 13.36 -18.43
C ARG A 209 -8.73 13.78 -18.95
N GLN A 210 -8.89 13.89 -20.28
CA GLN A 210 -10.17 14.25 -20.89
C GLN A 210 -11.22 13.13 -20.75
N SER A 211 -10.77 11.88 -20.61
CA SER A 211 -11.62 10.73 -20.29
C SER A 211 -12.03 10.66 -18.80
N GLY A 212 -11.68 11.69 -18.01
CA GLY A 212 -12.01 11.78 -16.58
C GLY A 212 -11.04 11.04 -15.65
N GLU A 213 -9.96 10.46 -16.19
CA GLU A 213 -8.95 9.74 -15.42
C GLU A 213 -7.97 10.70 -14.73
N LYS A 214 -7.48 10.30 -13.55
CA LYS A 214 -6.43 11.00 -12.81
C LYS A 214 -5.20 10.09 -12.69
N PRO A 215 -4.44 9.88 -13.78
CA PRO A 215 -3.35 8.92 -13.76
C PRO A 215 -2.20 9.40 -12.88
N HIS A 216 -1.54 8.46 -12.20
CA HIS A 216 -0.25 8.69 -11.56
C HIS A 216 0.83 8.83 -12.63
N VAL A 217 1.39 10.03 -12.73
CA VAL A 217 2.38 10.38 -13.75
C VAL A 217 3.77 10.14 -13.20
N ILE A 218 4.49 9.17 -13.76
CA ILE A 218 5.88 8.86 -13.43
C ILE A 218 6.77 9.39 -14.56
N GLU A 219 7.60 10.38 -14.25
CA GLU A 219 8.68 10.80 -15.15
C GLU A 219 9.82 9.79 -15.14
N TYR A 220 9.72 8.77 -15.99
CA TYR A 220 10.59 7.58 -15.95
C TYR A 220 12.08 7.87 -16.18
N LEU A 221 12.43 9.04 -16.74
CA LEU A 221 13.83 9.47 -16.87
C LEU A 221 14.43 9.94 -15.55
N LYS A 222 13.61 10.46 -14.62
CA LYS A 222 14.03 10.88 -13.28
C LYS A 222 13.85 9.76 -12.27
N THR A 223 12.75 9.02 -12.40
CA THR A 223 12.38 7.93 -11.49
C THR A 223 12.09 6.68 -12.31
N PRO A 224 13.14 5.99 -12.81
CA PRO A 224 12.96 4.79 -13.60
C PRO A 224 12.30 3.67 -12.77
N PRO A 225 11.54 2.77 -13.40
CA PRO A 225 10.99 1.60 -12.73
C PRO A 225 12.12 0.69 -12.22
N SER A 226 11.85 -0.07 -11.15
CA SER A 226 12.76 -1.14 -10.72
C SER A 226 12.84 -2.24 -11.79
N ARG A 227 13.85 -3.11 -11.68
CA ARG A 227 14.02 -4.25 -12.59
C ARG A 227 12.79 -5.16 -12.59
N GLU A 228 12.29 -5.48 -11.40
CA GLU A 228 11.11 -6.32 -11.20
C GLU A 228 9.89 -5.66 -11.85
N LYS A 229 9.71 -4.35 -11.65
CA LYS A 229 8.60 -3.62 -12.24
C LYS A 229 8.69 -3.54 -13.76
N LEU A 230 9.88 -3.36 -14.32
CA LEU A 230 10.07 -3.32 -15.78
C LEU A 230 9.75 -4.69 -16.42
N VAL A 231 10.17 -5.79 -15.79
CA VAL A 231 9.83 -7.15 -16.23
C VAL A 231 8.32 -7.41 -16.13
N GLU A 232 7.68 -6.96 -15.04
CA GLU A 232 6.22 -7.02 -14.88
C GLU A 232 5.48 -6.28 -16.00
N LEU A 233 5.93 -5.06 -16.33
CA LEU A 233 5.34 -4.26 -17.42
C LEU A 233 5.51 -4.94 -18.78
N LEU A 234 6.69 -5.51 -19.07
CA LEU A 234 6.94 -6.25 -20.31
C LEU A 234 6.01 -7.46 -20.44
N SER A 235 5.86 -8.23 -19.36
CA SER A 235 4.93 -9.36 -19.33
C SER A 235 3.49 -8.92 -19.50
N ALA A 236 3.09 -7.79 -18.90
CA ALA A 236 1.72 -7.28 -19.01
C ALA A 236 1.39 -6.69 -20.39
N MET A 237 2.41 -6.22 -21.13
CA MET A 237 2.26 -5.74 -22.51
C MET A 237 2.34 -6.86 -23.56
N ASP A 238 2.72 -8.08 -23.16
CA ASP A 238 3.08 -9.18 -24.07
C ASP A 238 4.15 -8.75 -25.09
N MET A 239 5.20 -8.07 -24.59
CA MET A 239 6.29 -7.53 -25.41
C MET A 239 7.65 -8.02 -24.92
N THR A 240 8.56 -8.24 -25.86
CA THR A 240 9.96 -8.53 -25.56
C THR A 240 10.72 -7.25 -25.19
N PRO A 241 11.79 -7.34 -24.37
CA PRO A 241 12.66 -6.19 -24.08
C PRO A 241 13.18 -5.51 -25.35
N ARG A 242 13.44 -6.29 -26.41
CA ARG A 242 13.96 -5.81 -27.68
C ARG A 242 12.96 -4.90 -28.41
N GLU A 243 11.67 -5.23 -28.36
CA GLU A 243 10.60 -4.40 -28.95
C GLU A 243 10.36 -3.10 -28.17
N LEU A 244 10.66 -3.10 -26.87
CA LEU A 244 10.54 -1.91 -26.04
C LEU A 244 11.69 -0.91 -26.26
N LEU A 245 12.81 -1.33 -26.82
CA LEU A 245 13.97 -0.46 -27.01
C LEU A 245 13.70 0.68 -27.99
N ARG A 246 14.05 1.88 -27.55
CA ARG A 246 14.09 3.07 -28.38
C ARG A 246 15.44 3.12 -29.10
N ARG A 247 15.40 3.25 -30.42
CA ARG A 247 16.60 3.43 -31.27
C ARG A 247 16.96 4.90 -31.54
N LYS A 248 15.95 5.74 -31.81
CA LYS A 248 16.19 7.14 -32.24
C LYS A 248 16.50 8.07 -31.06
N GLY A 249 17.67 8.72 -31.10
CA GLY A 249 18.11 9.72 -30.13
C GLY A 249 18.53 9.11 -28.79
N THR A 250 19.19 7.96 -28.85
CA THR A 250 19.58 7.12 -27.71
C THR A 250 20.93 6.47 -28.02
N PRO A 251 21.72 6.05 -27.01
CA PRO A 251 23.00 5.35 -27.21
C PRO A 251 22.83 3.90 -27.71
N PHE A 252 21.74 3.59 -28.44
CA PHE A 252 21.39 2.23 -28.87
C PHE A 252 22.47 1.62 -29.78
N ASP A 253 22.87 2.38 -30.81
CA ASP A 253 23.87 1.91 -31.78
C ASP A 253 25.29 1.93 -31.15
N GLU A 254 25.59 2.90 -30.27
CA GLU A 254 26.87 2.99 -29.54
C GLU A 254 27.10 1.81 -28.58
N LEU A 255 26.02 1.34 -27.94
CA LEU A 255 26.05 0.21 -27.02
C LEU A 255 25.92 -1.15 -27.74
N GLY A 256 25.81 -1.17 -29.07
CA GLY A 256 25.73 -2.40 -29.85
C GLY A 256 24.48 -3.24 -29.56
N LEU A 257 23.37 -2.60 -29.16
CA LEU A 257 22.13 -3.29 -28.74
C LEU A 257 21.40 -4.00 -29.90
N ASP A 258 21.83 -3.78 -31.15
CA ASP A 258 21.34 -4.49 -32.33
C ASP A 258 21.86 -5.95 -32.39
N ASN A 259 22.81 -6.34 -31.53
CA ASN A 259 23.33 -7.71 -31.51
C ASN A 259 22.21 -8.72 -31.11
N PRO A 260 21.86 -9.69 -31.99
CA PRO A 260 20.84 -10.70 -31.71
C PRO A 260 21.24 -11.70 -30.62
N GLU A 261 22.53 -11.79 -30.28
CA GLU A 261 23.02 -12.69 -29.23
C GLU A 261 22.78 -12.17 -27.81
N LEU A 262 22.40 -10.89 -27.67
CA LEU A 262 22.08 -10.29 -26.37
C LEU A 262 20.79 -10.90 -25.80
N SER A 263 20.88 -11.38 -24.57
CA SER A 263 19.76 -11.90 -23.82
C SER A 263 18.82 -10.79 -23.35
N ASP A 264 17.55 -11.15 -23.16
CA ASP A 264 16.52 -10.27 -22.60
C ASP A 264 16.94 -9.62 -21.28
N GLY A 265 17.63 -10.37 -20.42
CA GLY A 265 18.18 -9.84 -19.16
C GLY A 265 19.18 -8.71 -19.36
N GLN A 266 20.09 -8.85 -20.34
CA GLN A 266 21.08 -7.82 -20.66
C GLN A 266 20.42 -6.56 -21.26
N LEU A 267 19.37 -6.73 -22.06
CA LEU A 267 18.61 -5.60 -22.60
C LEU A 267 17.87 -4.84 -21.50
N VAL A 268 17.29 -5.55 -20.51
CA VAL A 268 16.67 -4.96 -19.33
C VAL A 268 17.71 -4.20 -18.50
N ASP A 269 18.88 -4.78 -18.26
CA ASP A 269 19.94 -4.13 -17.48
C ASP A 269 20.49 -2.88 -18.19
N ALA A 270 20.56 -2.90 -19.53
CA ALA A 270 20.88 -1.72 -20.34
C ALA A 270 19.81 -0.62 -20.21
N MET A 271 18.52 -0.98 -20.23
CA MET A 271 17.41 -0.04 -20.04
C MET A 271 17.41 0.61 -18.65
N LEU A 272 17.78 -0.13 -17.60
CA LEU A 272 17.90 0.40 -16.25
C LEU A 272 19.10 1.34 -16.10
N SER A 273 20.20 1.01 -16.78
CA SER A 273 21.42 1.84 -16.78
C SER A 273 21.24 3.12 -17.60
N HIS A 274 20.46 3.05 -18.69
CA HIS A 274 20.14 4.18 -19.55
C HIS A 274 18.62 4.25 -19.79
N PRO A 275 17.84 4.84 -18.86
CA PRO A 275 16.38 4.91 -18.96
C PRO A 275 15.86 5.48 -20.28
N ILE A 276 16.64 6.33 -20.95
CA ILE A 276 16.30 6.90 -22.27
C ILE A 276 16.08 5.85 -23.35
N LEU A 277 16.61 4.64 -23.19
CA LEU A 277 16.41 3.47 -24.06
C LEU A 277 14.98 2.91 -23.98
N ILE A 278 14.19 3.24 -22.97
CA ILE A 278 12.82 2.75 -22.83
C ILE A 278 11.89 3.56 -23.75
N ASN A 279 11.14 2.88 -24.63
CA ASN A 279 10.09 3.54 -25.42
C ASN A 279 8.95 4.04 -24.54
N ARG A 280 8.27 5.10 -25.01
CA ARG A 280 7.28 5.86 -24.23
C ARG A 280 6.05 6.23 -25.06
N PRO A 281 4.91 6.53 -24.43
CA PRO A 281 4.59 6.27 -23.03
C PRO A 281 4.13 4.83 -22.80
N ILE A 282 4.45 4.27 -21.63
CA ILE A 282 3.84 3.02 -21.15
C ILE A 282 2.68 3.43 -20.23
N VAL A 283 1.49 2.89 -20.47
CA VAL A 283 0.32 3.12 -19.63
C VAL A 283 -0.12 1.78 -19.04
N ALA A 284 -0.30 1.75 -17.72
CA ALA A 284 -0.83 0.62 -16.98
C ALA A 284 -2.18 1.02 -16.35
N THR A 285 -3.20 0.22 -16.58
CA THR A 285 -4.57 0.39 -16.07
C THR A 285 -5.10 -0.96 -15.60
N GLU A 286 -6.29 -0.99 -14.99
CA GLU A 286 -6.96 -2.25 -14.67
C GLU A 286 -7.30 -3.10 -15.90
N LYS A 287 -7.60 -2.46 -17.04
CA LYS A 287 -7.90 -3.17 -18.28
C LYS A 287 -6.65 -3.78 -18.92
N GLY A 288 -5.46 -3.36 -18.49
CA GLY A 288 -4.18 -3.87 -18.96
C GLY A 288 -3.13 -2.78 -19.12
N THR A 289 -1.97 -3.20 -19.63
CA THR A 289 -0.79 -2.35 -19.84
C THR A 289 -0.44 -2.34 -21.32
N ARG A 290 -0.18 -1.16 -21.90
CA ARG A 290 0.31 -1.04 -23.28
C ARG A 290 1.34 0.07 -23.46
N LEU A 291 2.25 -0.16 -24.41
CA LEU A 291 3.02 0.90 -25.05
C LEU A 291 2.10 1.67 -26.00
N CYS A 292 1.76 2.92 -25.65
CA CYS A 292 0.79 3.70 -26.42
C CYS A 292 1.48 4.43 -27.59
N ARG A 293 1.90 3.65 -28.59
CA ARG A 293 2.45 4.13 -29.86
C ARG A 293 1.72 3.42 -31.01
N PRO A 294 0.71 4.04 -31.64
CA PRO A 294 0.33 5.45 -31.54
C PRO A 294 -0.44 5.80 -30.24
N SER A 295 -0.61 7.09 -29.97
CA SER A 295 -1.10 7.60 -28.67
C SER A 295 -2.51 7.13 -28.30
N GLU A 296 -3.37 6.94 -29.31
CA GLU A 296 -4.78 6.56 -29.23
C GLU A 296 -5.00 5.12 -28.75
N THR A 297 -3.96 4.28 -28.76
CA THR A 297 -3.97 2.94 -28.16
C THR A 297 -4.44 2.97 -26.70
N VAL A 298 -4.20 4.09 -26.00
CA VAL A 298 -4.66 4.29 -24.62
C VAL A 298 -6.17 4.19 -24.46
N LEU A 299 -6.96 4.56 -25.47
CA LEU A 299 -8.42 4.63 -25.36
C LEU A 299 -9.04 3.24 -25.10
N SER A 300 -8.40 2.17 -25.57
CA SER A 300 -8.79 0.79 -25.26
C SER A 300 -8.60 0.39 -23.79
N LEU A 301 -7.70 1.08 -23.09
CA LEU A 301 -7.37 0.84 -21.68
C LEU A 301 -8.22 1.66 -20.71
N LEU A 302 -8.99 2.63 -21.20
CA LEU A 302 -9.78 3.51 -20.34
C LEU A 302 -11.19 2.93 -20.09
N PRO A 303 -11.75 3.09 -18.89
CA PRO A 303 -13.11 2.71 -18.57
C PRO A 303 -14.13 3.59 -19.31
N HIS A 304 -13.87 4.90 -19.41
CA HIS A 304 -14.75 5.90 -20.02
C HIS A 304 -14.01 6.72 -21.09
N PRO A 305 -13.62 6.11 -22.22
CA PRO A 305 -12.81 6.78 -23.24
C PRO A 305 -13.56 7.93 -23.91
N VAL A 306 -12.83 9.01 -24.24
CA VAL A 306 -13.34 10.10 -25.06
C VAL A 306 -13.75 9.64 -26.47
N ALA A 307 -14.87 10.15 -26.97
CA ALA A 307 -15.37 9.82 -28.31
C ALA A 307 -14.56 10.47 -29.44
N GLU A 308 -14.10 11.71 -29.24
CA GLU A 308 -13.29 12.46 -30.20
C GLU A 308 -12.19 13.24 -29.46
N PHE A 309 -10.97 13.23 -30.00
CA PHE A 309 -9.81 13.94 -29.47
C PHE A 309 -8.95 14.52 -30.60
N THR A 310 -8.58 15.79 -30.52
CA THR A 310 -7.66 16.43 -31.46
C THR A 310 -6.24 16.44 -30.88
N LYS A 311 -5.30 15.80 -31.55
CA LYS A 311 -3.87 15.77 -31.19
C LYS A 311 -3.22 17.15 -31.37
N GLU A 312 -2.05 17.34 -30.76
CA GLU A 312 -1.25 18.56 -30.89
C GLU A 312 -0.88 18.94 -32.35
N ASP A 313 -0.83 17.98 -33.27
CA ASP A 313 -0.56 18.17 -34.70
C ASP A 313 -1.82 18.47 -35.54
N GLY A 314 -2.99 18.51 -34.91
CA GLY A 314 -4.29 18.74 -35.55
C GLY A 314 -4.99 17.47 -36.06
N GLU A 315 -4.38 16.28 -35.90
CA GLU A 315 -5.02 15.01 -36.25
C GLU A 315 -6.20 14.71 -35.30
N ILE A 316 -7.36 14.37 -35.87
CA ILE A 316 -8.57 14.03 -35.11
C ILE A 316 -8.66 12.52 -34.95
N VAL A 317 -8.63 12.06 -33.71
CA VAL A 317 -8.86 10.66 -33.30
C VAL A 317 -10.32 10.50 -32.91
N ARG A 318 -10.97 9.45 -33.43
CA ARG A 318 -12.31 9.04 -33.01
C ARG A 318 -12.28 7.63 -32.44
N PHE A 319 -12.92 7.44 -31.29
CA PHE A 319 -13.03 6.16 -30.62
C PHE A 319 -14.49 5.75 -30.53
N GLY A 320 -14.81 4.54 -30.99
CA GLY A 320 -16.19 4.03 -30.99
C GLY A 320 -17.00 4.28 -32.27
N GLY A 321 -16.35 4.44 -33.42
CA GLY A 321 -17.05 4.30 -34.71
C GLY A 321 -17.33 2.83 -34.99
N THR A 322 -18.60 2.41 -34.92
CA THR A 322 -19.06 1.15 -35.52
C THR A 322 -18.69 1.15 -37.00
N ALA A 323 -17.73 0.30 -37.39
CA ALA A 323 -17.51 -0.07 -38.78
C ALA A 323 -18.38 -1.29 -39.07
N SER A 324 -19.47 -1.04 -39.82
CA SER A 324 -20.45 -1.96 -40.44
C SER A 324 -21.32 -2.82 -39.52
#